data_AF-A0A9X1QPL6-F1
#
_entry.id   AF-A0A9X1QPL6-F1
#
_cell.length_a   1.000
_cell.length_b   1.000
_cell.length_c   1.000
_cell.angle_alpha   90.00
_cell.angle_beta   90.00
_cell.angle_gamma   90.00
#
_symmetry.space_group_name_H-M   'P 1'
#
loop_
_entity.id
_entity.type
_entity.pdbx_description
1 polymer ?
#
loop_
_entity_poly.entity_id
_entity_poly.type
_entity_poly.pdbx_seq_one_letter_code
_entity_poly.pdbx_strand_id
1 'polypeptide(L)'
;MDFTSGARKTQKPTIEHLQPKSLDGTDALENLVLCHPGCNKQLGDRPRDEKERLRARRLRRMQKSNPPVAIATPAKAASAIIATRSGPPNWRSIALIALTLAAFFAGLSIGQMLS
;
A
#
# COMPACT_ATOMS: atom_id res chain seq x y z
N MET A 1 -4.47 21.85 -3.25
CA MET A 1 -5.12 22.02 -4.56
C MET A 1 -5.61 23.45 -4.63
N ASP A 2 -5.08 24.26 -5.54
CA ASP A 2 -5.47 25.67 -5.65
C ASP A 2 -6.73 25.79 -6.52
N PHE A 3 -7.85 26.13 -5.89
CA PHE A 3 -9.14 26.32 -6.57
C PHE A 3 -9.32 27.74 -7.14
N THR A 4 -8.33 28.61 -6.95
CA THR A 4 -8.34 30.04 -7.30
C THR A 4 -7.77 30.35 -8.67
N SER A 5 -7.00 29.44 -9.29
CA SER A 5 -6.55 29.63 -10.67
C SER A 5 -7.73 29.38 -11.62
N GLY A 6 -8.25 30.44 -12.24
CA GLY A 6 -9.34 30.33 -13.21
C GLY A 6 -9.04 29.24 -14.24
N ALA A 7 -9.92 28.23 -14.32
CA ALA A 7 -9.74 27.11 -15.25
C ALA A 7 -9.51 27.64 -16.67
N ARG A 8 -8.41 27.22 -17.32
CA ARG A 8 -8.19 27.50 -18.75
C ARG A 8 -9.47 27.08 -19.49
N LYS A 9 -10.04 27.95 -20.33
CA LYS A 9 -11.36 27.75 -20.99
C LYS A 9 -11.52 26.37 -21.64
N THR A 10 -10.42 25.81 -22.14
CA THR A 10 -10.33 24.49 -22.80
C THR A 10 -10.40 23.28 -21.86
N GLN A 11 -10.39 23.49 -20.54
CA GLN A 11 -10.38 22.41 -19.53
C GLN A 11 -11.62 22.43 -18.62
N LYS A 12 -12.65 23.25 -18.93
CA LYS A 12 -13.89 23.22 -18.17
C LYS A 12 -14.54 21.83 -18.28
N PRO A 13 -14.94 21.19 -17.17
CA PRO A 13 -15.64 19.92 -17.23
C PRO A 13 -16.97 20.07 -17.96
N THR A 14 -17.35 19.03 -18.69
CA THR A 14 -18.62 18.90 -19.40
C THR A 14 -19.48 17.84 -18.75
N ILE A 15 -20.78 17.91 -18.97
CA ILE A 15 -21.72 16.86 -18.56
C ILE A 15 -21.74 15.80 -19.66
N GLU A 16 -21.61 14.53 -19.27
CA GLU A 16 -21.71 13.36 -20.14
C GLU A 16 -22.83 12.46 -19.64
N HIS A 17 -23.60 11.89 -20.58
CA HIS A 17 -24.60 10.89 -20.28
C HIS A 17 -24.01 9.48 -20.32
N LEU A 18 -24.15 8.70 -19.25
CA LEU A 18 -23.68 7.31 -19.17
C LEU A 18 -24.32 6.46 -20.28
N GLN A 19 -25.63 6.57 -20.43
CA GLN A 19 -26.40 6.13 -21.58
C GLN A 19 -26.72 7.35 -22.45
N PRO A 20 -26.29 7.41 -23.73
CA PRO A 20 -26.56 8.56 -24.57
C PRO A 20 -28.06 8.70 -24.90
N LYS A 21 -28.53 9.93 -25.13
CA LYS A 21 -29.94 10.20 -25.45
C LYS A 21 -30.42 9.53 -26.73
N SER A 22 -29.54 9.35 -27.71
CA SER A 22 -29.83 8.63 -28.95
C SER A 22 -30.07 7.13 -28.75
N LEU A 23 -29.72 6.60 -27.57
CA LEU A 23 -29.98 5.22 -27.15
C LEU A 23 -30.85 5.21 -25.88
N ASP A 24 -31.88 6.06 -25.84
CA ASP A 24 -32.88 6.13 -24.77
C ASP A 24 -32.35 6.57 -23.38
N GLY A 25 -31.18 7.23 -23.35
CA GLY A 25 -30.67 7.86 -22.13
C GLY A 25 -31.48 9.08 -21.69
N THR A 26 -31.67 9.25 -20.38
CA THR A 26 -32.43 10.37 -19.79
C THR A 26 -31.52 11.45 -19.19
N ASP A 27 -32.10 12.61 -18.85
CA ASP A 27 -31.41 13.66 -18.07
C ASP A 27 -31.50 13.43 -16.54
N ALA A 28 -31.83 12.21 -16.10
CA ALA A 28 -31.82 11.87 -14.70
C ALA A 28 -30.40 11.99 -14.12
N LEU A 29 -30.28 12.48 -12.89
CA LEU A 29 -28.97 12.76 -12.25
C LEU A 29 -28.05 11.53 -12.23
N GLU A 30 -28.62 10.34 -12.05
CA GLU A 30 -27.93 9.05 -12.07
C GLU A 30 -27.32 8.68 -13.45
N ASN A 31 -27.82 9.27 -14.53
CA ASN A 31 -27.27 9.09 -15.87
C ASN A 31 -26.22 10.17 -16.21
N LEU A 32 -26.03 11.18 -15.36
CA LEU A 32 -25.14 12.31 -15.64
C LEU A 32 -23.83 12.19 -14.86
N VAL A 33 -22.71 12.39 -15.56
CA VAL A 33 -21.38 12.40 -14.95
C VAL A 33 -20.53 13.56 -15.48
N LEU A 34 -19.58 14.01 -14.66
CA LEU A 34 -18.60 15.01 -15.08
C LEU A 34 -17.50 14.35 -15.91
N CYS A 35 -17.20 14.95 -17.06
CA CYS A 35 -16.22 14.42 -18.01
C CYS A 35 -15.43 15.56 -18.67
N HIS A 36 -14.17 15.32 -19.01
CA HIS A 36 -13.37 16.28 -19.77
C HIS A 36 -13.95 16.46 -21.19
N PRO A 37 -13.92 17.67 -21.79
CA PRO A 37 -14.49 17.93 -23.11
C PRO A 37 -13.99 16.97 -24.19
N GLY A 38 -12.67 16.73 -24.25
CA GLY A 38 -12.07 15.81 -25.22
C GLY A 38 -12.41 14.34 -24.95
N CYS A 39 -12.59 13.97 -23.69
CA CYS A 39 -13.03 12.62 -23.32
C CYS A 39 -14.48 12.39 -23.72
N ASN A 40 -15.35 13.37 -23.47
CA ASN A 40 -16.76 13.35 -23.80
C ASN A 40 -16.96 13.23 -25.33
N LYS A 41 -16.23 14.03 -26.11
CA LYS A 41 -16.23 13.93 -27.59
C LYS A 41 -15.83 12.54 -28.11
N GLN A 42 -14.90 11.85 -27.45
CA GLN A 42 -14.49 10.49 -27.84
C GLN A 42 -15.53 9.43 -27.46
N LEU A 43 -16.26 9.62 -26.36
CA LEU A 43 -17.31 8.72 -25.91
C LEU A 43 -18.54 8.84 -26.81
N GLY A 44 -18.99 10.07 -27.10
CA GLY A 44 -20.11 10.34 -27.99
C GLY A 44 -21.35 9.49 -27.69
N ASP A 45 -21.95 8.97 -28.75
CA ASP A 45 -23.18 8.15 -28.71
C ASP A 45 -22.91 6.64 -28.62
N ARG A 46 -21.72 6.25 -28.15
CA ARG A 46 -21.43 4.84 -27.90
C ARG A 46 -22.35 4.28 -26.82
N PRO A 47 -22.68 2.98 -26.90
CA PRO A 47 -23.42 2.31 -25.84
C PRO A 47 -22.64 2.33 -24.52
N ARG A 48 -23.37 2.24 -23.41
CA ARG A 48 -22.81 2.37 -22.06
C ARG A 48 -21.67 1.39 -21.77
N ASP A 49 -21.81 0.14 -22.21
CA ASP A 49 -20.80 -0.90 -22.02
C ASP A 49 -19.46 -0.54 -22.68
N GLU A 50 -19.52 0.03 -23.89
CA GLU A 50 -18.35 0.49 -24.61
C GLU A 50 -17.70 1.70 -23.93
N LYS A 51 -18.53 2.64 -23.46
CA LYS A 51 -18.06 3.79 -22.66
C LYS A 51 -17.31 3.32 -21.41
N GLU A 52 -17.85 2.35 -20.69
CA GLU A 52 -17.23 1.75 -19.51
C GLU A 52 -15.89 1.06 -19.83
N ARG A 53 -15.83 0.30 -20.93
CA ARG A 53 -14.57 -0.31 -21.42
C ARG A 53 -13.50 0.74 -21.72
N LEU A 54 -13.88 1.86 -22.33
CA LEU A 54 -12.97 2.97 -22.63
C LEU A 54 -12.44 3.63 -21.35
N ARG A 55 -13.31 3.85 -20.34
CA ARG A 55 -12.92 4.38 -19.03
C ARG A 55 -11.95 3.43 -18.32
N ALA A 56 -12.27 2.14 -18.26
CA ALA A 56 -11.41 1.12 -17.67
C ALA A 56 -10.04 1.06 -18.36
N ARG A 57 -10.00 1.16 -19.69
CA ARG A 57 -8.74 1.22 -20.45
C ARG A 57 -7.91 2.46 -20.09
N ARG A 58 -8.53 3.63 -19.95
CA ARG A 58 -7.83 4.86 -19.54
C ARG A 58 -7.29 4.75 -18.11
N LEU A 59 -8.09 4.23 -17.18
CA LEU A 59 -7.68 3.99 -15.79
C LEU A 59 -6.45 3.06 -15.72
N ARG A 60 -6.46 1.95 -16.46
CA ARG A 60 -5.31 1.04 -16.55
C ARG A 60 -4.04 1.72 -17.09
N ARG A 61 -4.18 2.60 -18.09
CA ARG A 61 -3.04 3.38 -18.62
C ARG A 61 -2.49 4.34 -17.56
N MET A 62 -3.37 5.03 -16.83
CA MET A 62 -2.98 5.95 -15.76
C MET A 62 -2.29 5.23 -14.60
N GLN A 63 -2.79 4.05 -14.19
CA GLN A 63 -2.16 3.22 -13.16
C GLN A 63 -0.77 2.71 -13.59
N LYS A 64 -0.60 2.41 -14.89
CA LYS A 64 0.71 2.03 -15.43
C LYS A 64 1.70 3.20 -15.45
N SER A 65 1.24 4.41 -15.80
CA SER A 65 2.11 5.59 -15.88
C SER A 65 2.42 6.21 -14.52
N ASN A 66 1.48 6.16 -13.58
CA ASN A 66 1.66 6.57 -12.20
C ASN A 66 1.53 5.31 -11.34
N PRO A 67 2.65 4.57 -11.13
CA PRO A 67 2.61 3.45 -10.20
C PRO A 67 2.10 3.99 -8.86
N PRO A 68 1.21 3.25 -8.17
CA PRO A 68 0.77 3.68 -6.86
C PRO A 68 2.01 3.90 -6.00
N VAL A 69 2.15 5.12 -5.46
CA VAL A 69 3.15 5.39 -4.43
C VAL A 69 2.87 4.35 -3.35
N ALA A 70 3.82 3.44 -3.14
CA ALA A 70 3.70 2.44 -2.11
C ALA A 70 3.59 3.22 -0.79
N ILE A 71 2.37 3.39 -0.30
CA ILE A 71 2.12 3.84 1.04
C ILE A 71 2.74 2.74 1.87
N ALA A 72 3.92 2.99 2.43
CA ALA A 72 4.60 2.04 3.28
C ALA A 72 3.63 1.71 4.40
N THR A 73 3.00 0.54 4.31
CA THR A 73 2.20 0.03 5.40
C THR A 73 3.17 -0.17 6.57
N PRO A 74 2.93 0.41 7.76
CA PRO A 74 3.83 0.27 8.91
C PRO A 74 3.84 -1.15 9.50
N ALA A 75 3.42 -2.17 8.74
CA ALA A 75 3.34 -3.55 9.19
C ALA A 75 4.71 -4.24 9.29
N LYS A 76 5.78 -3.67 8.71
CA LYS A 76 7.12 -4.29 8.73
C LYS A 76 8.04 -3.77 9.85
N ALA A 77 7.53 -2.97 10.78
CA ALA A 77 8.30 -2.53 11.96
C ALA A 77 8.14 -3.48 13.17
N ALA A 78 7.09 -4.32 13.22
CA ALA A 78 6.81 -5.17 14.37
C ALA A 78 7.66 -6.45 14.44
N SER A 79 8.25 -6.91 13.33
CA SER A 79 9.00 -8.17 13.29
C SER A 79 10.51 -8.03 13.53
N ALA A 80 11.02 -6.80 13.70
CA ALA A 80 12.45 -6.56 13.85
C ALA A 80 12.96 -6.67 15.31
N ILE A 81 12.07 -6.88 16.30
CA ILE A 81 12.45 -6.85 17.72
C ILE A 81 12.92 -8.22 18.24
N ILE A 82 12.64 -9.33 17.55
CA ILE A 82 13.00 -10.68 18.01
C ILE A 82 13.90 -11.36 16.97
N ALA A 83 15.08 -10.80 16.76
CA ALA A 83 16.20 -11.52 16.16
C ALA A 83 17.36 -11.49 17.15
N THR A 84 17.19 -12.13 18.31
CA THR A 84 18.33 -12.50 19.15
C THR A 84 19.16 -13.50 18.37
N ARG A 85 20.25 -12.99 17.79
CA ARG A 85 21.28 -13.75 17.08
C ARG A 85 21.94 -14.74 18.06
N SER A 86 21.36 -15.91 18.24
CA SER A 86 22.02 -17.05 18.89
C SER A 86 22.96 -17.69 17.87
N GLY A 87 24.17 -17.14 17.73
CA GLY A 87 25.26 -17.88 17.08
C GLY A 87 25.58 -19.15 17.87
N PRO A 88 26.09 -20.21 17.22
CA PRO A 88 26.48 -21.42 17.93
C PRO A 88 27.55 -21.09 18.98
N PRO A 89 27.46 -21.64 20.19
CA PRO A 89 28.37 -21.31 21.28
C PRO A 89 29.81 -21.66 20.88
N ASN A 90 30.71 -20.69 20.97
CA ASN A 90 32.14 -20.94 20.77
C ASN A 90 32.67 -21.77 21.96
N TRP A 91 33.65 -22.64 21.69
CA TRP A 91 34.25 -23.52 22.70
C TRP A 91 34.79 -22.76 23.92
N ARG A 92 35.17 -21.50 23.72
CA ARG A 92 35.57 -20.56 24.79
C ARG A 92 34.45 -20.24 25.77
N SER A 93 33.23 -19.99 25.27
CA SER A 93 32.06 -19.74 26.13
C SER A 93 31.68 -20.99 26.90
N ILE A 94 31.77 -22.17 26.28
CA ILE A 94 31.52 -23.45 26.96
C ILE A 94 32.55 -23.67 28.06
N ALA A 95 33.83 -23.43 27.79
CA ALA A 95 34.90 -23.55 28.79
C ALA A 95 34.73 -22.58 29.96
N LEU A 96 34.32 -21.33 29.69
CA LEU A 96 34.07 -20.34 30.74
C LEU A 96 32.86 -20.73 31.60
N ILE A 97 31.77 -21.21 31.01
CA ILE A 97 30.59 -21.69 31.76
C ILE A 97 30.94 -22.92 32.61
N ALA A 98 31.74 -23.84 32.08
CA ALA A 98 32.20 -25.00 32.85
C ALA A 98 33.08 -24.59 34.05
N LEU A 99 33.99 -23.64 33.85
CA LEU A 99 34.86 -23.13 34.91
C LEU A 99 34.08 -22.43 36.02
N THR A 100 33.09 -21.60 35.66
CA THR A 100 32.27 -20.88 36.66
C THR A 100 31.41 -21.83 37.47
N LEU A 101 30.81 -22.85 36.84
CA LEU A 101 30.06 -23.88 37.55
C LEU A 101 30.95 -24.71 38.47
N ALA A 102 32.14 -25.10 38.00
CA ALA A 102 33.09 -25.85 38.83
C ALA A 102 33.52 -25.05 40.07
N ALA A 103 33.80 -23.75 39.93
CA ALA A 103 34.12 -22.88 41.05
C ALA A 103 32.94 -22.70 42.03
N PHE A 104 31.71 -22.60 41.50
CA PHE A 104 30.51 -22.45 42.33
C PHE A 104 30.24 -23.72 43.17
N PHE A 105 30.36 -24.91 42.58
CA PHE A 105 30.18 -26.17 43.31
C PHE A 105 31.33 -26.51 44.25
N ALA A 106 32.57 -26.13 43.92
CA ALA A 106 33.70 -26.25 44.84
C ALA A 106 33.59 -25.27 46.03
N GLY A 107 33.06 -24.06 45.80
CA GLY A 107 32.74 -23.13 46.90
C GLY A 107 31.60 -23.62 47.79
N LEU A 108 30.60 -24.28 47.21
CA LEU A 108 29.47 -24.85 47.95
C LEU A 108 29.87 -26.02 48.85
N SER A 109 30.84 -26.85 48.43
CA SER A 109 31.33 -27.97 49.25
C SER A 109 32.19 -27.53 50.44
N ILE A 110 32.96 -26.44 50.30
CA ILE A 110 33.72 -25.86 51.42
C ILE A 110 32.76 -25.25 52.46
N GLY A 111 31.64 -24.66 52.02
CA GLY A 111 30.61 -24.11 52.90
C GLY A 111 29.86 -25.13 53.76
N GLN A 112 29.78 -26.40 53.32
CA GLN A 112 29.11 -27.46 54.10
C GLN A 112 30.03 -28.23 55.07
N MET A 113 31.35 -28.03 55.03
CA MET A 113 32.29 -28.62 56.01
C MET A 113 32.52 -27.72 57.25
N LEU A 114 31.99 -26.51 57.27
CA LEU A 114 32.19 -25.51 58.35
C LEU A 114 30.90 -25.15 59.11
N SER A 115 29.83 -25.93 58.94
CA SER A 115 28.57 -25.78 59.69
C SER A 115 28.30 -26.95 60.61
#